data_AF-A0A062UFJ9-F1
#
_entry.id   AF-A0A062UFJ9-F1
#
_cell.length_a   1.000
_cell.length_b   1.000
_cell.length_c   1.000
_cell.angle_alpha   90.00
_cell.angle_beta   90.00
_cell.angle_gamma   90.00
#
_symmetry.space_group_name_H-M   'P 1'
#
loop_
_entity.id
_entity.type
_entity.pdbx_description
1 polymer ?
#
loop_
_entity_poly.entity_id
_entity_poly.type
_entity_poly.pdbx_seq_one_letter_code
_entity_poly.pdbx_strand_id
1 'polypeptide(L)'
;MRRDIGRASSAAQPAMDYLPFIDVAIDESAVYSEYGEMLQDRYTRIQIVTLKPNAYDMDGVTSGTRQKNMDMRNYKDESRGWFSRMMSSRNITRTLIAEFDVAKPDITATQALFSASFSSNNREGESWTTNENISSYATPYFKVGPNTTIEARFRMQLSDEKESSAGANVMSALTQAANLIAPTSTLVTYFNAPLMLEASNFLNTSSSTLFGQSITEQSVSAFSVKSWTDKPILVISAEMPDTDDIKNTKDKGSIGMWAVYLDQPIPSIFTAGVSDAGYPDFTGVTSGDILAFDVGEDLTVYDYIFSRLDLSDRIATLNDTADPDVAGLICNRIERGLSEIGFTSYDAAAGVWAASASDQFNSSAKTAFQSETSCEAMKRWRMLGG
;
A
#
# COMPACT_ATOMS: atom_id res chain seq x y z
N MET A 1 6.49 35.08 60.37
CA MET A 1 6.80 33.95 59.45
C MET A 1 6.17 32.68 59.97
N ARG A 2 5.00 32.32 59.44
CA ARG A 2 4.40 30.98 59.51
C ARG A 2 3.57 30.84 58.24
N ARG A 3 3.93 29.87 57.39
CA ARG A 3 3.32 29.58 56.10
C ARG A 3 1.91 29.03 56.33
N ASP A 4 0.91 29.66 55.73
CA ASP A 4 -0.38 29.03 55.49
C ASP A 4 -0.22 27.92 54.44
N ILE A 5 -0.72 26.75 54.79
CA ILE A 5 -0.81 25.58 53.92
C ILE A 5 -2.02 25.81 53.02
N GLY A 6 -1.76 26.13 51.76
CA GLY A 6 -2.80 26.28 50.74
C GLY A 6 -3.60 24.97 50.59
N ARG A 7 -4.92 25.07 50.77
CA ARG A 7 -5.88 24.11 50.23
C ARG A 7 -5.79 24.17 48.70
N ALA A 8 -5.15 23.17 48.09
CA ALA A 8 -5.22 22.95 46.65
C ALA A 8 -6.50 22.18 46.31
N SER A 9 -7.42 22.88 45.62
CA SER A 9 -8.38 22.39 44.62
C SER A 9 -8.94 20.96 44.79
N SER A 10 -10.05 20.84 45.52
CA SER A 10 -11.04 19.79 45.28
C SER A 10 -11.93 20.17 44.09
N ALA A 11 -11.48 19.89 42.87
CA ALA A 11 -12.31 19.77 41.65
C ALA A 11 -11.40 19.63 40.41
N ALA A 12 -10.64 18.53 40.34
CA ALA A 12 -10.25 18.01 39.04
C ALA A 12 -11.18 16.81 38.80
N GLN A 13 -12.30 17.05 38.10
CA GLN A 13 -12.91 15.94 37.37
C GLN A 13 -11.86 15.47 36.38
N PRO A 14 -11.51 14.17 36.34
CA PRO A 14 -10.64 13.67 35.29
C PRO A 14 -11.24 14.11 33.96
N ALA A 15 -10.41 14.70 33.11
CA ALA A 15 -10.77 15.04 31.74
C ALA A 15 -11.46 13.81 31.12
N MET A 16 -12.54 14.02 30.36
CA MET A 16 -13.22 12.94 29.65
C MET A 16 -12.15 12.08 28.96
N ASP A 17 -12.23 10.78 29.15
CA ASP A 17 -11.24 9.83 28.67
C ASP A 17 -11.19 9.92 27.12
N TYR A 18 -10.19 10.63 26.59
CA TYR A 18 -10.00 10.86 25.15
C TYR A 18 -9.26 9.68 24.51
N LEU A 19 -9.69 8.45 24.80
CA LEU A 19 -9.15 7.29 24.09
C LEU A 19 -9.52 7.42 22.60
N PRO A 20 -8.54 7.20 21.69
CA PRO A 20 -8.79 7.30 20.26
C PRO A 20 -9.88 6.30 19.83
N PHE A 21 -10.75 6.69 18.91
CA PHE A 21 -11.69 5.80 18.24
C PHE A 21 -11.01 4.87 17.24
N ILE A 22 -9.79 5.20 16.83
CA ILE A 22 -8.91 4.31 16.06
C ILE A 22 -7.80 3.82 16.99
N ASP A 23 -7.84 2.55 17.36
CA ASP A 23 -6.69 1.93 18.03
C ASP A 23 -5.84 1.16 17.00
N VAL A 24 -4.52 1.33 17.12
CA VAL A 24 -3.53 0.71 16.23
C VAL A 24 -2.51 0.00 17.11
N ALA A 25 -2.60 -1.32 17.16
CA ALA A 25 -1.63 -2.16 17.84
C ALA A 25 -0.52 -2.57 16.87
N ILE A 26 0.72 -2.42 17.32
CA ILE A 26 1.91 -2.90 16.60
C ILE A 26 2.35 -4.21 17.25
N ASP A 27 2.54 -5.26 16.46
CA ASP A 27 3.27 -6.44 16.95
C ASP A 27 4.78 -6.13 16.91
N GLU A 28 5.33 -5.70 18.05
CA GLU A 28 6.76 -5.40 18.17
C GLU A 28 7.65 -6.60 17.78
N SER A 29 7.16 -7.84 17.98
CA SER A 29 7.91 -9.04 17.59
C SER A 29 7.96 -9.23 16.07
N ALA A 30 6.93 -8.75 15.34
CA ALA A 30 6.88 -8.74 13.89
C ALA A 30 7.78 -7.63 13.30
N VAL A 31 7.81 -6.45 13.93
CA VAL A 31 8.62 -5.30 13.49
C VAL A 31 10.12 -5.48 13.74
N TYR A 32 10.50 -6.15 14.83
CA TYR A 32 11.89 -6.30 15.27
C TYR A 32 12.42 -7.74 15.21
N SER A 33 11.79 -8.65 14.46
CA SER A 33 12.30 -10.02 14.40
C SER A 33 13.74 -10.04 13.85
N GLU A 34 14.72 -10.42 14.67
CA GLU A 34 16.10 -10.65 14.23
C GLU A 34 16.22 -11.95 13.42
N TYR A 35 15.12 -12.71 13.32
CA TYR A 35 15.02 -14.03 12.72
C TYR A 35 13.88 -14.02 11.68
N GLY A 36 14.25 -14.09 10.40
CA GLY A 36 13.33 -14.13 9.27
C GLY A 36 14.11 -14.07 7.95
N GLU A 37 13.48 -14.37 6.82
CA GLU A 37 14.11 -14.17 5.52
C GLU A 37 14.51 -12.69 5.37
N MET A 38 15.76 -12.43 4.98
CA MET A 38 16.21 -11.07 4.72
C MET A 38 15.40 -10.50 3.56
N LEU A 39 14.68 -9.41 3.85
CA LEU A 39 13.85 -8.69 2.88
C LEU A 39 14.67 -7.86 1.90
N GLN A 40 15.91 -7.55 2.25
CA GLN A 40 16.78 -6.74 1.41
C GLN A 40 16.91 -7.34 0.00
N ASP A 41 16.69 -6.49 -1.01
CA ASP A 41 16.76 -6.86 -2.42
C ASP A 41 15.70 -7.89 -2.85
N ARG A 42 14.55 -7.92 -2.15
CA ARG A 42 13.35 -8.68 -2.54
C ARG A 42 12.17 -7.74 -2.75
N TYR A 43 11.15 -8.24 -3.43
CA TYR A 43 9.87 -7.54 -3.52
C TYR A 43 8.89 -8.01 -2.48
N THR A 44 8.09 -7.09 -1.97
CA THR A 44 6.89 -7.39 -1.18
C THR A 44 5.79 -6.39 -1.54
N ARG A 45 4.61 -6.56 -0.98
CA ARG A 45 3.48 -5.65 -1.11
C ARG A 45 2.67 -5.65 0.17
N ILE A 46 1.96 -4.56 0.42
CA ILE A 46 1.13 -4.41 1.61
C ILE A 46 -0.24 -5.03 1.32
N GLN A 47 -0.65 -5.97 2.17
CA GLN A 47 -1.97 -6.58 2.13
C GLN A 47 -2.76 -6.14 3.36
N ILE A 48 -4.03 -5.79 3.15
CA ILE A 48 -4.97 -5.48 4.23
C ILE A 48 -6.08 -6.52 4.19
N VAL A 49 -6.33 -7.14 5.34
CA VAL A 49 -7.37 -8.16 5.51
C VAL A 49 -8.35 -7.67 6.56
N THR A 50 -9.63 -7.66 6.24
CA THR A 50 -10.68 -7.43 7.23
C THR A 50 -10.80 -8.66 8.12
N LEU A 51 -10.56 -8.47 9.40
CA LEU A 51 -10.84 -9.48 10.41
C LEU A 51 -12.34 -9.50 10.63
N LYS A 52 -12.96 -10.69 10.66
CA LYS A 52 -14.39 -10.79 10.95
C LYS A 52 -14.65 -10.03 12.27
N PRO A 53 -15.61 -9.08 12.30
CA PRO A 53 -15.94 -8.33 13.51
C PRO A 53 -16.17 -9.27 14.71
N ASN A 54 -16.74 -10.44 14.45
CA ASN A 54 -17.11 -11.43 15.48
C ASN A 54 -15.92 -12.24 16.02
N ALA A 55 -14.67 -11.96 15.62
CA ALA A 55 -13.57 -12.88 15.83
C ALA A 55 -12.71 -12.58 17.05
N TYR A 56 -12.37 -11.33 17.38
CA TYR A 56 -11.42 -11.07 18.47
C TYR A 56 -11.63 -9.70 19.14
N ASP A 57 -11.73 -9.68 20.47
CA ASP A 57 -11.58 -8.48 21.29
C ASP A 57 -10.10 -8.06 21.31
N MET A 58 -9.77 -6.81 21.63
CA MET A 58 -8.38 -6.31 21.68
C MET A 58 -7.52 -7.04 22.73
N ASP A 59 -8.12 -7.57 23.81
CA ASP A 59 -7.49 -8.52 24.75
C ASP A 59 -7.49 -9.99 24.25
N GLY A 60 -8.30 -10.27 23.22
CA GLY A 60 -8.49 -11.59 22.61
C GLY A 60 -7.51 -11.89 21.46
N VAL A 61 -6.91 -10.88 20.84
CA VAL A 61 -5.88 -11.07 19.79
C VAL A 61 -4.62 -11.77 20.35
N THR A 62 -4.34 -11.59 21.65
CA THR A 62 -3.23 -12.27 22.35
C THR A 62 -3.64 -13.50 23.15
N SER A 63 -4.91 -13.64 23.55
CA SER A 63 -5.39 -14.71 24.44
C SER A 63 -6.32 -15.75 23.81
N GLY A 64 -6.83 -15.53 22.58
CA GLY A 64 -7.67 -16.48 21.84
C GLY A 64 -9.10 -16.65 22.36
N THR A 65 -9.57 -15.79 23.27
CA THR A 65 -10.90 -15.92 23.91
C THR A 65 -11.92 -14.91 23.34
N ARG A 66 -13.14 -15.38 23.01
CA ARG A 66 -14.25 -14.55 22.51
C ARG A 66 -15.09 -13.98 23.67
N GLN A 67 -15.42 -12.69 23.66
CA GLN A 67 -16.54 -12.17 24.43
C GLN A 67 -17.44 -11.22 23.62
N LYS A 68 -18.74 -11.54 23.69
CA LYS A 68 -19.93 -10.74 23.35
C LYS A 68 -20.41 -10.70 21.89
N ASN A 69 -21.71 -10.94 21.73
CA ASN A 69 -22.46 -10.71 20.50
C ASN A 69 -22.55 -9.20 20.27
N MET A 70 -22.11 -8.72 19.11
CA MET A 70 -22.39 -7.36 18.66
C MET A 70 -23.84 -7.24 18.23
N ASP A 71 -24.46 -6.11 18.55
CA ASP A 71 -25.81 -5.79 18.10
C ASP A 71 -25.83 -5.74 16.56
N MET A 72 -26.72 -6.54 15.97
CA MET A 72 -26.93 -6.52 14.53
C MET A 72 -27.56 -5.18 14.13
N ARG A 73 -27.03 -4.56 13.09
CA ARG A 73 -27.51 -3.29 12.55
C ARG A 73 -29.03 -3.34 12.28
N ASN A 74 -29.80 -2.43 12.91
CA ASN A 74 -31.25 -2.40 12.78
C ASN A 74 -31.72 -1.18 11.97
N TYR A 75 -31.91 -1.37 10.67
CA TYR A 75 -32.39 -0.33 9.74
C TYR A 75 -33.75 0.27 10.11
N LYS A 76 -34.55 -0.42 10.93
CA LYS A 76 -35.84 0.09 11.40
C LYS A 76 -35.66 1.15 12.48
N ASP A 77 -34.69 0.95 13.38
CA ASP A 77 -34.38 1.88 14.45
C ASP A 77 -33.58 3.08 13.91
N GLU A 78 -32.74 2.87 12.88
CA GLU A 78 -32.03 3.92 12.14
C GLU A 78 -32.94 4.75 11.21
N SER A 79 -34.20 4.35 11.00
CA SER A 79 -35.13 5.03 10.08
C SER A 79 -35.80 6.24 10.74
N ARG A 80 -35.90 7.35 9.99
CA ARG A 80 -36.53 8.59 10.47
C ARG A 80 -38.02 8.58 10.18
N GLY A 81 -38.85 9.14 11.06
CA GLY A 81 -40.29 9.30 10.79
C GLY A 81 -40.54 10.28 9.64
N TRP A 82 -41.57 10.04 8.81
CA TRP A 82 -41.87 10.82 7.60
C TRP A 82 -41.99 12.34 7.83
N PHE A 83 -42.55 12.77 8.96
CA PHE A 83 -42.62 14.20 9.34
C PHE A 83 -41.24 14.83 9.53
N SER A 84 -40.28 14.10 10.11
CA SER A 84 -38.92 14.59 10.29
C SER A 84 -38.14 14.66 8.98
N ARG A 85 -38.47 13.78 8.01
CA ARG A 85 -37.94 13.80 6.63
C ARG A 85 -38.45 15.00 5.83
N MET A 86 -39.69 15.43 6.09
CA MET A 86 -40.32 16.56 5.43
C MET A 86 -39.76 17.91 5.90
N MET A 87 -39.34 18.01 7.17
CA MET A 87 -38.84 19.25 7.75
C MET A 87 -37.32 19.45 7.62
N SER A 88 -36.52 18.38 7.47
CA SER A 88 -35.06 18.52 7.36
C SER A 88 -34.43 17.31 6.67
N SER A 89 -33.64 17.57 5.62
CA SER A 89 -32.77 16.59 5.00
C SER A 89 -31.55 16.32 5.87
N ARG A 90 -31.10 15.07 5.94
CA ARG A 90 -29.89 14.68 6.68
C ARG A 90 -29.04 13.76 5.82
N ASN A 91 -27.75 14.06 5.70
CA ASN A 91 -26.76 13.21 5.06
C ASN A 91 -25.66 12.89 6.08
N ILE A 92 -25.48 11.62 6.41
CA ILE A 92 -24.40 11.15 7.27
C ILE A 92 -23.43 10.36 6.41
N THR A 93 -22.15 10.69 6.48
CA THR A 93 -21.09 9.93 5.80
C THR A 93 -20.01 9.54 6.79
N ARG A 94 -19.55 8.30 6.66
CA ARG A 94 -18.55 7.64 7.50
C ARG A 94 -17.52 7.02 6.59
N THR A 95 -16.25 7.33 6.78
CA THR A 95 -15.17 6.73 6.01
C THR A 95 -13.99 6.37 6.91
N LEU A 96 -13.36 5.24 6.60
CA LEU A 96 -12.05 4.85 7.14
C LEU A 96 -11.10 4.65 5.98
N ILE A 97 -10.00 5.38 6.01
CA ILE A 97 -8.96 5.38 4.98
C ILE A 97 -7.65 4.94 5.63
N ALA A 98 -6.95 4.04 4.95
CA ALA A 98 -5.57 3.70 5.24
C ALA A 98 -4.66 4.32 4.17
N GLU A 99 -3.62 5.00 4.61
CA GLU A 99 -2.58 5.57 3.77
C GLU A 99 -1.24 4.95 4.18
N PHE A 100 -0.48 4.48 3.21
CA PHE A 100 0.84 3.88 3.43
C PHE A 100 1.87 4.68 2.66
N ASP A 101 2.78 5.31 3.39
CA ASP A 101 3.95 6.00 2.87
C ASP A 101 5.17 5.10 3.04
N VAL A 102 5.63 4.50 1.95
CA VAL A 102 6.89 3.77 1.89
C VAL A 102 7.97 4.78 1.52
N ALA A 103 9.01 4.87 2.35
CA ALA A 103 10.21 5.62 2.00
C ALA A 103 11.25 4.68 1.41
N LYS A 104 11.80 5.05 0.25
CA LYS A 104 12.82 4.29 -0.50
C LYS A 104 12.33 2.87 -0.88
N PRO A 105 11.59 2.72 -1.99
CA PRO A 105 11.15 3.75 -2.94
C PRO A 105 10.07 4.66 -2.34
N ASP A 106 9.95 5.89 -2.84
CA ASP A 106 8.94 6.88 -2.41
C ASP A 106 7.57 6.51 -2.99
N ILE A 107 6.73 5.84 -2.19
CA ILE A 107 5.42 5.31 -2.60
C ILE A 107 4.39 5.75 -1.58
N THR A 108 3.35 6.44 -2.03
CA THR A 108 2.13 6.62 -1.25
C THR A 108 1.02 5.80 -1.87
N ALA A 109 0.38 4.95 -1.06
CA ALA A 109 -0.81 4.22 -1.44
C ALA A 109 -1.95 4.51 -0.46
N THR A 110 -3.07 4.98 -0.99
CA THR A 110 -4.27 5.28 -0.19
C THR A 110 -5.39 4.30 -0.55
N GLN A 111 -5.93 3.62 0.46
CA GLN A 111 -7.00 2.63 0.32
C GLN A 111 -8.17 2.97 1.25
N ALA A 112 -9.38 3.01 0.70
CA ALA A 112 -10.59 3.05 1.51
C ALA A 112 -10.87 1.65 2.09
N LEU A 113 -10.90 1.53 3.41
CA LEU A 113 -11.19 0.28 4.13
C LEU A 113 -12.69 0.09 4.33
N PHE A 114 -13.36 1.19 4.67
CA PHE A 114 -14.78 1.21 4.96
C PHE A 114 -15.37 2.55 4.53
N SER A 115 -16.57 2.50 3.96
CA SER A 115 -17.42 3.68 3.81
C SER A 115 -18.88 3.32 4.05
N ALA A 116 -19.58 4.14 4.82
CA ALA A 116 -21.02 4.06 4.97
C ALA A 116 -21.63 5.44 4.82
N SER A 117 -22.73 5.51 4.09
CA SER A 117 -23.51 6.72 3.94
C SER A 117 -24.98 6.47 4.17
N PHE A 118 -25.63 7.46 4.77
CA PHE A 118 -27.06 7.53 4.98
C PHE A 118 -27.57 8.86 4.43
N SER A 119 -28.54 8.82 3.53
CA SER A 119 -29.25 10.01 3.07
C SER A 119 -30.72 9.88 3.37
N SER A 120 -31.30 10.94 3.93
CA SER A 120 -32.72 11.07 4.20
C SER A 120 -33.21 12.40 3.65
N ASN A 121 -34.03 12.37 2.60
CA ASN A 121 -34.63 13.58 2.02
C ASN A 121 -36.09 13.35 1.57
N ASN A 122 -36.78 14.44 1.25
CA ASN A 122 -38.21 14.42 0.90
C ASN A 122 -38.51 14.00 -0.55
N ARG A 123 -37.50 13.89 -1.43
CA ARG A 123 -37.66 13.52 -2.85
C ARG A 123 -37.31 12.06 -3.13
N GLU A 124 -36.29 11.53 -2.47
CA GLU A 124 -35.70 10.19 -2.71
C GLU A 124 -35.95 9.24 -1.54
N GLY A 125 -36.48 9.71 -0.41
CA GLY A 125 -36.77 8.89 0.76
C GLY A 125 -35.53 8.68 1.63
N GLU A 126 -35.24 7.42 1.98
CA GLU A 126 -34.03 7.04 2.72
C GLU A 126 -33.20 6.06 1.91
N SER A 127 -31.90 6.29 1.90
CA SER A 127 -30.92 5.43 1.24
C SER A 127 -29.75 5.16 2.18
N TRP A 128 -29.34 3.90 2.25
CA TRP A 128 -28.16 3.45 2.95
C TRP A 128 -27.23 2.79 1.96
N THR A 129 -25.95 3.15 2.00
CA THR A 129 -24.90 2.44 1.30
C THR A 129 -23.82 2.06 2.29
N THR A 130 -23.27 0.86 2.17
CA THR A 130 -22.13 0.42 2.95
C THR A 130 -21.23 -0.35 2.01
N ASN A 131 -20.00 0.12 1.87
CA ASN A 131 -18.95 -0.56 1.14
C ASN A 131 -17.83 -0.88 2.11
N GLU A 132 -17.46 -2.14 2.14
CA GLU A 132 -16.37 -2.66 2.95
C GLU A 132 -15.45 -3.46 2.03
N ASN A 133 -14.16 -3.21 2.13
CA ASN A 133 -13.18 -3.97 1.38
C ASN A 133 -12.71 -5.15 2.25
N ILE A 134 -12.91 -6.39 1.81
CA ILE A 134 -12.71 -7.59 2.63
C ILE A 134 -11.24 -8.04 2.63
N SER A 135 -10.56 -7.90 1.49
CA SER A 135 -9.13 -8.16 1.35
C SER A 135 -8.62 -7.45 0.11
N SER A 136 -7.62 -6.60 0.28
CA SER A 136 -7.00 -5.87 -0.83
C SER A 136 -5.50 -5.73 -0.66
N TYR A 137 -4.79 -5.77 -1.78
CA TYR A 137 -3.42 -5.30 -1.83
C TYR A 137 -3.46 -3.77 -1.91
N ALA A 138 -2.89 -3.11 -0.91
CA ALA A 138 -2.81 -1.66 -0.87
C ALA A 138 -1.75 -1.14 -1.85
N THR A 139 -0.71 -1.92 -2.10
CA THR A 139 0.38 -1.56 -3.02
C THR A 139 0.59 -2.65 -4.08
N PRO A 140 1.16 -2.31 -5.25
CA PRO A 140 1.88 -3.27 -6.08
C PRO A 140 3.12 -3.79 -5.36
N TYR A 141 3.88 -4.67 -6.03
CA TYR A 141 5.18 -5.06 -5.54
C TYR A 141 6.13 -3.87 -5.52
N PHE A 142 6.89 -3.72 -4.45
CA PHE A 142 7.97 -2.74 -4.36
C PHE A 142 9.23 -3.39 -3.78
N LYS A 143 10.38 -2.90 -4.22
CA LYS A 143 11.68 -3.42 -3.76
C LYS A 143 11.98 -2.93 -2.35
N VAL A 144 12.31 -3.84 -1.45
CA VAL A 144 12.77 -3.51 -0.10
C VAL A 144 14.28 -3.28 -0.13
N GLY A 145 14.68 -2.06 0.20
CA GLY A 145 16.07 -1.67 0.40
C GLY A 145 16.49 -1.72 1.88
N PRO A 146 17.79 -1.53 2.17
CA PRO A 146 18.32 -1.59 3.53
C PRO A 146 17.79 -0.50 4.48
N ASN A 147 17.13 0.53 3.94
CA ASN A 147 16.59 1.66 4.70
C ASN A 147 15.11 1.92 4.36
N THR A 148 14.39 0.90 3.90
CA THR A 148 12.97 1.03 3.61
C THR A 148 12.18 1.13 4.91
N THR A 149 11.40 2.19 5.04
CA THR A 149 10.48 2.42 6.16
C THR A 149 9.07 2.53 5.64
N ILE A 150 8.10 2.06 6.41
CA ILE A 150 6.69 2.18 6.08
C ILE A 150 6.04 2.99 7.21
N GLU A 151 5.42 4.11 6.84
CA GLU A 151 4.51 4.85 7.68
C GLU A 151 3.08 4.51 7.26
N ALA A 152 2.29 4.01 8.19
CA ALA A 152 0.88 3.75 8.02
C ALA A 152 0.07 4.82 8.75
N ARG A 153 -0.84 5.47 8.05
CA ARG A 153 -1.74 6.51 8.55
C ARG A 153 -3.18 6.06 8.35
N PHE A 154 -3.89 5.90 9.45
CA PHE A 154 -5.31 5.56 9.44
C PHE A 154 -6.11 6.80 9.79
N ARG A 155 -7.03 7.18 8.90
CA ARG A 155 -7.86 8.36 9.07
C ARG A 155 -9.32 7.96 9.01
N MET A 156 -10.03 8.27 10.08
CA MET A 156 -11.47 8.14 10.17
C MET A 156 -12.10 9.52 10.02
N GLN A 157 -13.12 9.61 9.16
CA GLN A 157 -13.87 10.84 8.96
C GLN A 157 -15.37 10.58 9.11
N LEU A 158 -16.01 11.47 9.86
CA LEU A 158 -17.43 11.45 10.12
C LEU A 158 -18.01 12.82 9.76
N SER A 159 -19.07 12.84 8.95
CA SER A 159 -19.81 14.05 8.59
C SER A 159 -21.31 13.87 8.79
N ASP A 160 -21.98 14.89 9.29
CA ASP A 160 -23.44 14.98 9.44
C ASP A 160 -23.92 16.35 8.91
N GLU A 161 -24.46 16.35 7.70
CA GLU A 161 -24.93 17.55 7.03
C GLU A 161 -26.45 17.66 7.08
N LYS A 162 -26.92 18.80 7.59
CA LYS A 162 -28.34 19.13 7.72
C LYS A 162 -28.71 20.33 6.85
N GLU A 163 -28.58 20.22 5.51
CA GLU A 163 -29.27 21.07 4.52
C GLU A 163 -28.96 20.66 3.06
N SER A 164 -29.92 20.85 2.14
CA SER A 164 -30.06 20.09 0.89
C SER A 164 -29.31 20.61 -0.36
N SER A 165 -28.07 21.11 -0.27
CA SER A 165 -27.35 21.55 -1.48
C SER A 165 -25.97 20.95 -1.73
N ALA A 166 -25.47 20.07 -0.87
CA ALA A 166 -24.16 19.45 -1.03
C ALA A 166 -24.24 17.91 -1.05
N GLY A 167 -25.18 17.36 -1.82
CA GLY A 167 -25.10 15.96 -2.24
C GLY A 167 -24.03 15.78 -3.31
N ALA A 168 -22.79 16.17 -3.04
CA ALA A 168 -21.69 15.82 -3.93
C ALA A 168 -21.55 14.29 -3.89
N ASN A 169 -21.43 13.66 -5.05
CA ASN A 169 -21.29 12.22 -5.23
C ASN A 169 -19.96 11.71 -4.63
N VAL A 170 -19.81 11.76 -3.30
CA VAL A 170 -18.67 11.24 -2.53
C VAL A 170 -18.39 9.79 -2.94
N MET A 171 -19.46 9.03 -3.16
CA MET A 171 -19.38 7.64 -3.59
C MET A 171 -18.81 7.48 -5.00
N SER A 172 -19.25 8.29 -5.97
CA SER A 172 -18.67 8.25 -7.32
C SER A 172 -17.22 8.70 -7.32
N ALA A 173 -16.85 9.68 -6.48
CA ALA A 173 -15.48 10.14 -6.35
C ALA A 173 -14.57 9.08 -5.72
N LEU A 174 -15.01 8.42 -4.65
CA LEU A 174 -14.27 7.34 -4.00
C LEU A 174 -14.15 6.09 -4.90
N THR A 175 -15.21 5.71 -5.63
CA THR A 175 -15.18 4.57 -6.56
C THR A 175 -14.39 4.87 -7.83
N GLN A 176 -14.49 6.08 -8.40
CA GLN A 176 -13.66 6.48 -9.54
C GLN A 176 -12.19 6.59 -9.14
N ALA A 177 -11.89 7.14 -7.97
CA ALA A 177 -10.53 7.21 -7.46
C ALA A 177 -9.94 5.82 -7.18
N ALA A 178 -10.72 4.88 -6.63
CA ALA A 178 -10.29 3.49 -6.47
C ALA A 178 -9.99 2.81 -7.82
N ASN A 179 -10.76 3.11 -8.87
CA ASN A 179 -10.51 2.59 -10.23
C ASN A 179 -9.33 3.28 -10.94
N LEU A 180 -9.01 4.53 -10.60
CA LEU A 180 -7.83 5.25 -11.13
C LEU A 180 -6.51 4.73 -10.56
N ILE A 181 -6.55 4.01 -9.44
CA ILE A 181 -5.37 3.51 -8.71
C ILE A 181 -4.96 2.11 -9.15
N ALA A 182 -5.77 1.40 -9.94
CA ALA A 182 -5.39 0.11 -10.50
C ALA A 182 -4.09 0.29 -11.33
N PRO A 183 -2.94 -0.13 -10.81
CA PRO A 183 -1.67 0.25 -11.40
C PRO A 183 -1.50 -0.50 -12.71
N THR A 184 -1.00 0.21 -13.74
CA THR A 184 -0.72 -0.36 -15.06
C THR A 184 0.39 -1.41 -15.03
N SER A 185 1.28 -1.35 -14.03
CA SER A 185 2.36 -2.33 -13.81
C SER A 185 2.24 -3.00 -12.45
N THR A 186 2.65 -4.27 -12.40
CA THR A 186 2.68 -5.10 -11.19
C THR A 186 3.81 -4.74 -10.23
N LEU A 187 4.79 -3.96 -10.70
CA LEU A 187 5.96 -3.49 -9.97
C LEU A 187 5.98 -1.97 -9.88
N VAL A 188 6.26 -1.43 -8.69
CA VAL A 188 6.58 -0.02 -8.53
C VAL A 188 8.02 0.23 -8.97
N THR A 189 8.15 1.12 -9.94
CA THR A 189 9.41 1.57 -10.51
C THR A 189 9.57 3.08 -10.30
N TYR A 190 10.75 3.58 -10.64
CA TYR A 190 10.99 5.03 -10.68
C TYR A 190 9.99 5.79 -11.59
N PHE A 191 9.45 5.16 -12.63
CA PHE A 191 8.61 5.84 -13.62
C PHE A 191 7.13 5.92 -13.24
N ASN A 192 6.59 4.92 -12.54
CA ASN A 192 5.19 4.91 -12.13
C ASN A 192 4.95 5.41 -10.70
N ALA A 193 6.00 5.55 -9.87
CA ALA A 193 5.88 6.09 -8.52
C ALA A 193 5.22 7.49 -8.47
N PRO A 194 5.56 8.48 -9.34
CA PRO A 194 4.90 9.79 -9.31
C PRO A 194 3.40 9.74 -9.60
N LEU A 195 2.96 8.88 -10.52
CA LEU A 195 1.54 8.70 -10.83
C LEU A 195 0.77 8.12 -9.63
N MET A 196 1.39 7.19 -8.90
CA MET A 196 0.82 6.66 -7.67
C MET A 196 0.68 7.75 -6.59
N LEU A 197 1.69 8.61 -6.44
CA LEU A 197 1.63 9.76 -5.52
C LEU A 197 0.49 10.71 -5.89
N GLU A 198 0.32 11.02 -7.18
CA GLU A 198 -0.75 11.89 -7.65
C GLU A 198 -2.14 11.29 -7.37
N ALA A 199 -2.34 10.00 -7.66
CA ALA A 199 -3.59 9.31 -7.41
C ALA A 199 -3.93 9.26 -5.90
N SER A 200 -2.93 9.00 -5.05
CA SER A 200 -3.08 9.02 -3.59
C SER A 200 -3.40 10.42 -3.06
N ASN A 201 -2.72 11.47 -3.57
CA ASN A 201 -3.01 12.87 -3.22
C ASN A 201 -4.43 13.30 -3.64
N PHE A 202 -4.90 12.87 -4.79
CA PHE A 202 -6.27 13.12 -5.24
C PHE A 202 -7.29 12.50 -4.29
N LEU A 203 -7.08 11.25 -3.85
CA LEU A 203 -7.91 10.61 -2.83
C LEU A 203 -7.91 11.39 -1.52
N ASN A 204 -6.72 11.76 -1.03
CA ASN A 204 -6.59 12.44 0.24
C ASN A 204 -7.29 13.82 0.23
N THR A 205 -7.13 14.56 -0.88
CA THR A 205 -7.75 15.88 -1.08
C THR A 205 -9.26 15.79 -1.30
N SER A 206 -9.71 14.80 -2.05
CA SER A 206 -11.15 14.55 -2.23
C SER A 206 -11.80 14.23 -0.89
N SER A 207 -11.17 13.40 -0.06
CA SER A 207 -11.69 13.08 1.28
C SER A 207 -11.77 14.28 2.22
N SER A 208 -10.81 15.21 2.17
CA SER A 208 -10.79 16.38 3.07
C SER A 208 -11.76 17.50 2.67
N THR A 209 -12.07 17.63 1.37
CA THR A 209 -12.93 18.71 0.82
C THR A 209 -14.42 18.38 0.85
N LEU A 210 -14.78 17.10 1.02
CA LEU A 210 -16.17 16.64 0.95
C LEU A 210 -17.01 16.89 2.21
N PHE A 211 -16.45 17.46 3.28
CA PHE A 211 -17.16 17.60 4.56
C PHE A 211 -17.05 19.00 5.17
N GLY A 212 -18.17 19.73 5.27
CA GLY A 212 -18.23 21.07 5.85
C GLY A 212 -18.25 21.10 7.40
N GLN A 213 -18.78 20.05 8.04
CA GLN A 213 -18.62 19.77 9.48
C GLN A 213 -18.18 18.33 9.63
N SER A 214 -16.94 18.10 10.06
CA SER A 214 -16.41 16.74 10.24
C SER A 214 -15.72 16.56 11.58
N ILE A 215 -15.87 15.35 12.12
CA ILE A 215 -14.95 14.82 13.12
C ILE A 215 -13.93 14.01 12.32
N THR A 216 -12.66 14.43 12.39
CA THR A 216 -11.54 13.70 11.79
C THR A 216 -10.66 13.19 12.91
N GLU A 217 -10.40 11.88 12.91
CA GLU A 217 -9.42 11.27 13.79
C GLU A 217 -8.35 10.58 12.94
N GLN A 218 -7.11 10.68 13.39
CA GLN A 218 -5.96 10.13 12.68
C GLN A 218 -5.02 9.43 13.66
N SER A 219 -4.63 8.21 13.32
CA SER A 219 -3.54 7.48 13.97
C SER A 219 -2.41 7.24 12.96
N VAL A 220 -1.17 7.42 13.41
CA VAL A 220 0.03 7.26 12.58
C VAL A 220 0.97 6.29 13.28
N SER A 221 1.43 5.29 12.54
CA SER A 221 2.40 4.31 12.99
C SER A 221 3.51 4.20 11.96
N ALA A 222 4.77 4.27 12.39
CA ALA A 222 5.94 4.17 11.51
C ALA A 222 6.82 3.02 11.97
N PHE A 223 7.23 2.17 11.02
CA PHE A 223 8.06 1.01 11.29
C PHE A 223 9.12 0.78 10.20
N SER A 224 10.25 0.22 10.60
CA SER A 224 11.32 -0.19 9.67
C SER A 224 11.13 -1.66 9.33
N VAL A 225 11.20 -1.98 8.05
CA VAL A 225 11.02 -3.36 7.58
C VAL A 225 12.40 -3.98 7.39
N LYS A 226 12.82 -4.84 8.32
CA LYS A 226 14.13 -5.53 8.25
C LYS A 226 14.01 -7.00 7.84
N SER A 227 12.98 -7.66 8.31
CA SER A 227 12.76 -9.10 8.18
C SER A 227 11.28 -9.37 7.93
N TRP A 228 11.02 -10.46 7.22
CA TRP A 228 9.66 -10.90 6.96
C TRP A 228 9.13 -11.80 8.08
N THR A 229 7.82 -11.73 8.30
CA THR A 229 7.06 -12.51 9.28
C THR A 229 5.68 -12.79 8.72
N ASP A 230 5.11 -13.94 9.07
CA ASP A 230 3.75 -14.37 8.73
C ASP A 230 2.68 -13.71 9.63
N LYS A 231 3.11 -12.99 10.65
CA LYS A 231 2.23 -12.24 11.56
C LYS A 231 1.83 -10.87 11.00
N PRO A 232 0.66 -10.35 11.38
CA PRO A 232 0.28 -9.00 11.04
C PRO A 232 1.25 -8.01 11.69
N ILE A 233 1.60 -6.97 10.94
CA ILE A 233 2.49 -5.91 11.41
C ILE A 233 1.68 -4.87 12.17
N LEU A 234 0.44 -4.63 11.73
CA LEU A 234 -0.50 -3.74 12.38
C LEU A 234 -1.87 -4.42 12.50
N VAL A 235 -2.53 -4.20 13.62
CA VAL A 235 -3.95 -4.48 13.80
C VAL A 235 -4.66 -3.17 14.12
N ILE A 236 -5.67 -2.85 13.33
CA ILE A 236 -6.48 -1.65 13.47
C ILE A 236 -7.85 -2.06 13.97
N SER A 237 -8.31 -1.41 15.03
CA SER A 237 -9.69 -1.45 15.49
C SER A 237 -10.30 -0.06 15.35
N ALA A 238 -11.48 0.03 14.73
CA ALA A 238 -12.20 1.30 14.63
C ALA A 238 -13.58 1.22 15.26
N GLU A 239 -13.87 2.20 16.10
CA GLU A 239 -15.16 2.39 16.76
C GLU A 239 -15.77 3.72 16.34
N MET A 240 -17.10 3.81 16.36
CA MET A 240 -17.80 5.06 16.03
C MET A 240 -18.92 5.34 17.03
N PRO A 241 -19.21 6.63 17.30
CA PRO A 241 -20.43 7.04 17.99
C PRO A 241 -21.69 6.57 17.27
N ASP A 242 -22.78 6.42 18.03
CA ASP A 242 -24.10 6.02 17.52
C ASP A 242 -24.59 6.91 16.34
N THR A 243 -25.39 6.35 15.43
CA THR A 243 -26.01 7.02 14.29
C THR A 243 -26.96 8.14 14.68
N ASP A 244 -27.54 8.07 15.88
CA ASP A 244 -28.55 9.04 16.32
C ASP A 244 -27.93 10.39 16.71
N ASP A 245 -26.80 10.38 17.40
CA ASP A 245 -26.06 11.59 17.78
C ASP A 245 -24.55 11.39 17.69
N ILE A 246 -23.96 11.89 16.61
CA ILE A 246 -22.50 11.86 16.37
C ILE A 246 -21.71 12.65 17.44
N LYS A 247 -22.37 13.48 18.26
CA LYS A 247 -21.74 14.22 19.37
C LYS A 247 -21.78 13.45 20.68
N ASN A 248 -22.55 12.37 20.78
CA ASN A 248 -22.59 11.52 21.96
C ASN A 248 -21.52 10.43 21.85
N THR A 249 -20.34 10.70 22.41
CA THR A 249 -19.18 9.78 22.38
C THR A 249 -19.20 8.68 23.45
N LYS A 250 -20.27 8.61 24.26
CA LYS A 250 -20.39 7.65 25.37
C LYS A 250 -20.83 6.26 24.93
N ASP A 251 -21.64 6.18 23.88
CA ASP A 251 -22.14 4.94 23.31
C ASP A 251 -21.41 4.69 21.99
N LYS A 252 -20.52 3.68 21.98
CA LYS A 252 -19.66 3.35 20.83
C LYS A 252 -20.11 2.03 20.20
N GLY A 253 -20.24 2.03 18.87
CA GLY A 253 -20.40 0.82 18.07
C GLY A 253 -19.09 0.47 17.38
N SER A 254 -18.68 -0.81 17.43
CA SER A 254 -17.55 -1.30 16.63
C SER A 254 -17.90 -1.25 15.14
N ILE A 255 -17.00 -0.69 14.32
CA ILE A 255 -17.14 -0.66 12.86
C ILE A 255 -16.56 -1.94 12.27
N GLY A 256 -15.39 -2.33 12.75
CA GLY A 256 -14.62 -3.44 12.21
C GLY A 256 -13.18 -3.43 12.69
N MET A 257 -12.47 -4.49 12.31
CA MET A 257 -11.05 -4.66 12.57
C MET A 257 -10.32 -5.06 11.29
N TRP A 258 -9.11 -4.54 11.11
CA TRP A 258 -8.26 -4.83 9.95
C TRP A 258 -6.88 -5.25 10.41
N ALA A 259 -6.29 -6.19 9.69
CA ALA A 259 -4.90 -6.59 9.88
C ALA A 259 -4.09 -6.27 8.63
N VAL A 260 -2.92 -5.66 8.84
CA VAL A 260 -1.98 -5.30 7.78
C VAL A 260 -0.83 -6.29 7.79
N TYR A 261 -0.56 -6.89 6.63
CA TYR A 261 0.53 -7.84 6.40
C TYR A 261 1.47 -7.32 5.32
N LEU A 262 2.72 -7.76 5.39
CA LEU A 262 3.59 -7.78 4.22
C LEU A 262 3.49 -9.15 3.56
N ASP A 263 3.18 -9.16 2.27
CA ASP A 263 3.12 -10.40 1.49
C ASP A 263 4.49 -11.08 1.46
N GLN A 264 4.49 -12.40 1.26
CA GLN A 264 5.72 -13.19 1.25
C GLN A 264 6.71 -12.62 0.22
N PRO A 265 7.98 -12.41 0.60
CA PRO A 265 8.92 -11.74 -0.27
C PRO A 265 9.34 -12.62 -1.45
N ILE A 266 9.30 -12.05 -2.64
CA ILE A 266 9.69 -12.74 -3.88
C ILE A 266 11.05 -12.21 -4.37
N PRO A 267 11.95 -13.08 -4.88
CA PRO A 267 13.27 -12.67 -5.35
C PRO A 267 13.26 -12.10 -6.78
N SER A 268 12.18 -12.30 -7.54
CA SER A 268 12.05 -11.85 -8.93
C SER A 268 10.58 -11.54 -9.24
N ILE A 269 10.35 -10.56 -10.10
CA ILE A 269 9.01 -10.24 -10.64
C ILE A 269 8.70 -11.02 -11.93
N PHE A 270 9.74 -11.52 -12.60
CA PHE A 270 9.60 -12.22 -13.88
C PHE A 270 9.23 -13.70 -13.73
N THR A 271 9.36 -14.25 -12.52
CA THR A 271 9.02 -15.65 -12.25
C THR A 271 8.43 -15.83 -10.86
N ALA A 272 7.45 -16.73 -10.76
CA ALA A 272 6.93 -17.22 -9.49
C ALA A 272 7.69 -18.47 -8.99
N GLY A 273 8.53 -19.07 -9.85
CA GLY A 273 9.32 -20.25 -9.52
C GLY A 273 10.49 -19.89 -8.60
N VAL A 274 10.66 -20.66 -7.53
CA VAL A 274 11.80 -20.55 -6.62
C VAL A 274 12.42 -21.94 -6.48
N SER A 275 13.72 -22.03 -6.72
CA SER A 275 14.49 -23.25 -6.52
C SER A 275 14.55 -23.66 -5.05
N ASP A 276 14.92 -24.92 -4.79
CA ASP A 276 15.12 -25.44 -3.42
C ASP A 276 16.18 -24.65 -2.61
N ALA A 277 17.09 -23.95 -3.30
CA ALA A 277 18.10 -23.09 -2.71
C ALA A 277 17.62 -21.64 -2.47
N GLY A 278 16.36 -21.32 -2.80
CA GLY A 278 15.76 -20.00 -2.58
C GLY A 278 16.05 -18.97 -3.69
N TYR A 279 16.65 -19.39 -4.80
CA TYR A 279 16.90 -18.54 -5.99
C TYR A 279 15.71 -18.56 -6.96
N PRO A 280 15.46 -17.48 -7.70
CA PRO A 280 14.43 -17.46 -8.73
C PRO A 280 14.73 -18.48 -9.83
N ASP A 281 13.70 -19.22 -10.26
CA ASP A 281 13.76 -20.17 -11.37
C ASP A 281 13.20 -19.54 -12.64
N PHE A 282 14.08 -19.26 -13.61
CA PHE A 282 13.73 -18.66 -14.90
C PHE A 282 13.34 -19.69 -15.97
N THR A 283 13.18 -20.96 -15.61
CA THR A 283 12.78 -22.00 -16.57
C THR A 283 11.48 -21.63 -17.28
N GLY A 284 11.53 -21.51 -18.60
CA GLY A 284 10.39 -21.14 -19.44
C GLY A 284 10.17 -19.64 -19.62
N VAL A 285 10.93 -18.78 -18.93
CA VAL A 285 10.92 -17.32 -19.15
C VAL A 285 11.85 -16.98 -20.32
N THR A 286 11.33 -16.30 -21.34
CA THR A 286 12.14 -15.90 -22.50
C THR A 286 12.72 -14.50 -22.35
N SER A 287 13.75 -14.19 -23.14
CA SER A 287 14.27 -12.81 -23.22
C SER A 287 13.21 -11.82 -23.69
N GLY A 288 12.28 -12.26 -24.55
CA GLY A 288 11.15 -11.45 -25.01
C GLY A 288 10.22 -11.07 -23.87
N ASP A 289 9.88 -12.01 -22.99
CA ASP A 289 9.00 -11.76 -21.84
C ASP A 289 9.59 -10.72 -20.88
N ILE A 290 10.91 -10.82 -20.61
CA ILE A 290 11.63 -9.87 -19.76
C ILE A 290 11.67 -8.48 -20.42
N LEU A 291 12.00 -8.42 -21.71
CA LEU A 291 12.14 -7.17 -22.44
C LEU A 291 10.79 -6.45 -22.65
N ALA A 292 9.70 -7.20 -22.78
CA ALA A 292 8.34 -6.69 -22.92
C ALA A 292 7.69 -6.28 -21.59
N PHE A 293 8.35 -6.48 -20.45
CA PHE A 293 7.79 -6.13 -19.16
C PHE A 293 7.62 -4.62 -19.00
N ASP A 294 6.43 -4.19 -18.57
CA ASP A 294 6.10 -2.79 -18.38
C ASP A 294 6.75 -2.21 -17.11
N VAL A 295 7.60 -1.21 -17.31
CA VAL A 295 8.25 -0.46 -16.22
C VAL A 295 7.61 0.91 -16.03
N GLY A 296 6.70 1.34 -16.88
CA GLY A 296 5.98 2.60 -16.79
C GLY A 296 4.85 2.67 -17.81
N GLU A 297 4.14 3.79 -17.85
CA GLU A 297 3.15 4.03 -18.90
C GLU A 297 3.84 4.04 -20.27
N ASP A 298 3.42 3.13 -21.16
CA ASP A 298 3.97 2.92 -22.50
C ASP A 298 5.51 2.76 -22.53
N LEU A 299 6.09 2.20 -21.46
CA LEU A 299 7.54 2.01 -21.34
C LEU A 299 7.86 0.59 -20.88
N THR A 300 8.55 -0.14 -21.74
CA THR A 300 9.03 -1.50 -21.44
C THR A 300 10.48 -1.51 -20.96
N VAL A 301 10.93 -2.64 -20.41
CA VAL A 301 12.35 -2.88 -20.10
C VAL A 301 13.22 -2.67 -21.34
N TYR A 302 12.76 -3.10 -22.53
CA TYR A 302 13.44 -2.88 -23.79
C TYR A 302 13.67 -1.40 -24.08
N ASP A 303 12.60 -0.60 -24.03
CA ASP A 303 12.65 0.84 -24.34
C ASP A 303 13.54 1.58 -23.33
N TYR A 304 13.45 1.21 -22.06
CA TYR A 304 14.31 1.77 -21.03
C TYR A 304 15.78 1.49 -21.32
N ILE A 305 16.14 0.23 -21.59
CA ILE A 305 17.54 -0.16 -21.83
C ILE A 305 18.08 0.51 -23.08
N PHE A 306 17.40 0.38 -24.21
CA PHE A 306 17.98 0.76 -25.51
C PHE A 306 17.74 2.22 -25.88
N SER A 307 16.71 2.87 -25.34
CA SER A 307 16.40 4.27 -25.65
C SER A 307 16.73 5.26 -24.53
N ARG A 308 16.84 4.83 -23.26
CA ARG A 308 17.10 5.75 -22.13
C ARG A 308 18.45 5.62 -21.44
N LEU A 309 19.19 4.53 -21.65
CA LEU A 309 20.52 4.37 -21.07
C LEU A 309 21.66 4.93 -21.96
N ASP A 310 21.33 5.55 -23.09
CA ASP A 310 22.27 6.16 -24.04
C ASP A 310 23.38 5.17 -24.49
N LEU A 311 22.96 3.97 -24.88
CA LEU A 311 23.87 2.87 -25.23
C LEU A 311 24.20 2.77 -26.72
N SER A 312 23.57 3.57 -27.59
CA SER A 312 23.65 3.43 -29.05
C SER A 312 25.08 3.32 -29.59
N ASP A 313 25.95 4.25 -29.21
CA ASP A 313 27.33 4.32 -29.72
C ASP A 313 28.17 3.14 -29.23
N ARG A 314 27.92 2.69 -27.99
CA ARG A 314 28.60 1.54 -27.39
C ARG A 314 28.14 0.24 -28.04
N ILE A 315 26.84 0.11 -28.33
CA ILE A 315 26.28 -1.04 -29.04
C ILE A 315 26.84 -1.12 -30.45
N ALA A 316 26.90 0.01 -31.18
CA ALA A 316 27.51 0.07 -32.50
C ALA A 316 28.99 -0.35 -32.45
N THR A 317 29.75 0.19 -31.51
CA THR A 317 31.17 -0.18 -31.31
C THR A 317 31.32 -1.67 -31.01
N LEU A 318 30.50 -2.22 -30.10
CA LEU A 318 30.57 -3.65 -29.75
C LEU A 318 30.21 -4.55 -30.95
N ASN A 319 29.24 -4.15 -31.77
CA ASN A 319 28.89 -4.88 -32.99
C ASN A 319 30.02 -4.89 -34.00
N ASP A 320 30.82 -3.82 -34.09
CA ASP A 320 31.94 -3.72 -35.02
C ASP A 320 33.19 -4.46 -34.52
N THR A 321 33.49 -4.41 -33.21
CA THR A 321 34.77 -4.88 -32.66
C THR A 321 34.68 -6.17 -31.86
N ALA A 322 33.50 -6.51 -31.34
CA ALA A 322 33.30 -7.57 -30.33
C ALA A 322 34.24 -7.43 -29.11
N ASP A 323 34.61 -6.21 -28.75
CA ASP A 323 35.52 -5.90 -27.65
C ASP A 323 34.89 -6.25 -26.28
N PRO A 324 35.49 -7.17 -25.50
CA PRO A 324 35.00 -7.53 -24.16
C PRO A 324 34.91 -6.35 -23.19
N ASP A 325 35.77 -5.33 -23.30
CA ASP A 325 35.76 -4.18 -22.41
C ASP A 325 34.52 -3.31 -22.67
N VAL A 326 34.17 -3.12 -23.94
CA VAL A 326 32.93 -2.42 -24.34
C VAL A 326 31.71 -3.22 -23.88
N ALA A 327 31.76 -4.54 -24.01
CA ALA A 327 30.70 -5.42 -23.53
C ALA A 327 30.49 -5.28 -22.02
N GLY A 328 31.57 -5.25 -21.23
CA GLY A 328 31.50 -5.02 -19.80
C GLY A 328 30.95 -3.63 -19.43
N LEU A 329 31.29 -2.60 -20.19
CA LEU A 329 30.74 -1.25 -19.98
C LEU A 329 29.22 -1.18 -20.24
N ILE A 330 28.71 -1.89 -21.25
CA ILE A 330 27.27 -1.99 -21.52
C ILE A 330 26.59 -2.79 -20.41
N CYS A 331 27.15 -3.96 -20.07
CA CYS A 331 26.68 -4.86 -19.00
C CYS A 331 26.45 -4.11 -17.68
N ASN A 332 27.48 -3.42 -17.18
CA ASN A 332 27.41 -2.66 -15.94
C ASN A 332 26.42 -1.49 -16.01
N ARG A 333 26.27 -0.84 -17.17
CA ARG A 333 25.32 0.28 -17.33
C ARG A 333 23.88 -0.22 -17.28
N ILE A 334 23.58 -1.36 -17.90
CA ILE A 334 22.25 -1.99 -17.85
C ILE A 334 21.94 -2.48 -16.44
N GLU A 335 22.85 -3.23 -15.81
CA GLU A 335 22.66 -3.72 -14.43
C GLU A 335 22.33 -2.58 -13.47
N ARG A 336 23.14 -1.52 -13.50
CA ARG A 336 22.94 -0.35 -12.65
C ARG A 336 21.65 0.38 -12.98
N GLY A 337 21.33 0.58 -14.27
CA GLY A 337 20.09 1.26 -14.68
C GLY A 337 18.84 0.52 -14.19
N LEU A 338 18.78 -0.80 -14.38
CA LEU A 338 17.66 -1.61 -13.90
C LEU A 338 17.54 -1.56 -12.37
N SER A 339 18.67 -1.66 -11.65
CA SER A 339 18.64 -1.50 -10.19
C SER A 339 18.21 -0.09 -9.75
N GLU A 340 18.55 0.96 -10.51
CA GLU A 340 18.15 2.35 -10.22
C GLU A 340 16.64 2.55 -10.34
N ILE A 341 15.97 1.83 -11.26
CA ILE A 341 14.52 1.94 -11.46
C ILE A 341 13.70 0.99 -10.59
N GLY A 342 14.34 0.20 -9.72
CA GLY A 342 13.65 -0.64 -8.73
C GLY A 342 13.75 -2.15 -8.95
N PHE A 343 14.56 -2.62 -9.91
CA PHE A 343 14.75 -4.07 -10.07
C PHE A 343 15.63 -4.70 -8.99
N THR A 344 15.35 -5.94 -8.59
CA THR A 344 16.26 -6.72 -7.72
C THR A 344 17.57 -7.02 -8.46
N SER A 345 18.58 -7.48 -7.72
CA SER A 345 19.84 -7.91 -8.34
C SER A 345 19.68 -9.14 -9.25
N TYR A 346 18.67 -9.98 -9.03
CA TYR A 346 18.33 -11.11 -9.89
C TYR A 346 17.61 -10.66 -11.16
N ASP A 347 16.64 -9.76 -11.04
CA ASP A 347 15.93 -9.23 -12.22
C ASP A 347 16.84 -8.36 -13.08
N ALA A 348 17.75 -7.59 -12.47
CA ALA A 348 18.75 -6.85 -13.21
C ALA A 348 19.68 -7.79 -14.00
N ALA A 349 20.08 -8.93 -13.42
CA ALA A 349 20.86 -9.95 -14.11
C ALA A 349 20.08 -10.58 -15.28
N ALA A 350 18.81 -10.92 -15.05
CA ALA A 350 17.92 -11.44 -16.08
C ALA A 350 17.71 -10.42 -17.22
N GLY A 351 17.56 -9.13 -16.90
CA GLY A 351 17.46 -8.04 -17.86
C GLY A 351 18.73 -7.82 -18.67
N VAL A 352 19.91 -7.94 -18.05
CA VAL A 352 21.20 -7.89 -18.78
C VAL A 352 21.31 -9.06 -19.77
N TRP A 353 20.97 -10.28 -19.34
CA TRP A 353 20.94 -11.43 -20.23
C TRP A 353 19.95 -11.22 -21.38
N ALA A 354 18.73 -10.79 -21.07
CA ALA A 354 17.69 -10.58 -22.07
C ALA A 354 18.10 -9.51 -23.09
N ALA A 355 18.71 -8.41 -22.64
CA ALA A 355 19.30 -7.40 -23.50
C ALA A 355 20.42 -7.95 -24.39
N SER A 356 21.30 -8.79 -23.86
CA SER A 356 22.35 -9.45 -24.66
C SER A 356 21.76 -10.38 -25.73
N ALA A 357 20.59 -10.98 -25.48
CA ALA A 357 19.91 -11.87 -26.39
C ALA A 357 19.07 -11.13 -27.45
N SER A 358 18.90 -9.81 -27.34
CA SER A 358 18.06 -9.00 -28.23
C SER A 358 18.58 -8.92 -29.68
N ASP A 359 17.81 -8.28 -30.54
CA ASP A 359 18.16 -8.01 -31.94
C ASP A 359 19.22 -6.89 -32.11
N GLN A 360 19.55 -6.17 -31.03
CA GLN A 360 20.52 -5.07 -31.06
C GLN A 360 21.97 -5.53 -31.21
N PHE A 361 22.24 -6.82 -30.97
CA PHE A 361 23.58 -7.39 -31.01
C PHE A 361 23.73 -8.46 -32.10
N ASN A 362 24.82 -8.40 -32.88
CA ASN A 362 25.19 -9.47 -33.79
C ASN A 362 25.82 -10.67 -33.04
N SER A 363 26.02 -11.81 -33.71
CA SER A 363 26.48 -13.05 -33.06
C SER A 363 27.83 -12.91 -32.33
N SER A 364 28.76 -12.11 -32.86
CA SER A 364 30.06 -11.87 -32.21
C SER A 364 29.92 -10.98 -30.97
N ALA A 365 29.14 -9.91 -31.06
CA ALA A 365 28.83 -9.05 -29.91
C ALA A 365 28.10 -9.82 -28.81
N LYS A 366 27.12 -10.67 -29.16
CA LYS A 366 26.42 -11.54 -28.21
C LYS A 366 27.38 -12.44 -27.44
N THR A 367 28.32 -13.06 -28.15
CA THR A 367 29.32 -13.96 -27.53
C THR A 367 30.22 -13.20 -26.55
N ALA A 368 30.68 -12.00 -26.93
CA ALA A 368 31.48 -11.16 -26.05
C ALA A 368 30.69 -10.70 -24.82
N PHE A 369 29.44 -10.28 -25.00
CA PHE A 369 28.58 -9.78 -23.94
C PHE A 369 28.19 -10.90 -22.95
N GLN A 370 27.87 -12.09 -23.44
CA GLN A 370 27.46 -13.22 -22.60
C GLN A 370 28.63 -13.92 -21.87
N SER A 371 29.84 -13.38 -21.94
CA SER A 371 30.98 -13.84 -21.14
C SER A 371 30.75 -13.63 -19.64
N GLU A 372 31.21 -14.57 -18.80
CA GLU A 372 31.23 -14.43 -17.33
C GLU A 372 32.09 -13.25 -16.85
N THR A 373 33.04 -12.80 -17.67
CA THR A 373 33.92 -11.69 -17.32
C THR A 373 33.30 -10.32 -17.60
N SER A 374 32.12 -10.25 -18.23
CA SER A 374 31.51 -8.98 -18.65
C SER A 374 31.07 -8.12 -17.46
N CYS A 375 30.27 -8.66 -16.54
CA CYS A 375 29.91 -8.01 -15.28
C CYS A 375 29.34 -9.00 -14.26
N GLU A 376 29.13 -8.53 -13.02
CA GLU A 376 28.56 -9.34 -11.94
C GLU A 376 27.14 -9.84 -12.26
N ALA A 377 26.32 -9.06 -12.97
CA ALA A 377 25.02 -9.50 -13.44
C ALA A 377 25.10 -10.78 -14.29
N MET A 378 26.04 -10.87 -15.24
CA MET A 378 26.20 -12.06 -16.09
C MET A 378 26.72 -13.27 -15.33
N LYS A 379 27.61 -13.07 -14.34
CA LYS A 379 28.02 -14.14 -13.41
C LYS A 379 26.82 -14.65 -12.63
N ARG A 380 26.00 -13.74 -12.10
CA ARG A 380 24.77 -14.07 -11.36
C ARG A 380 23.80 -14.85 -12.24
N TRP A 381 23.58 -14.41 -13.47
CA TRP A 381 22.71 -15.12 -14.43
C TRP A 381 23.14 -16.58 -14.64
N ARG A 382 24.44 -16.84 -14.88
CA ARG A 382 24.93 -18.21 -15.04
C ARG A 382 24.78 -19.07 -13.79
N MET A 383 24.92 -18.50 -12.60
CA MET A 383 24.68 -19.22 -11.34
C MET A 383 23.21 -19.68 -11.21
N LEU A 384 22.27 -19.01 -11.89
CA LEU A 384 20.86 -19.39 -11.93
C LEU A 384 20.54 -20.47 -12.98
N GLY A 385 21.54 -20.99 -13.69
CA GLY A 385 21.39 -22.06 -14.68
C GLY A 385 21.12 -21.59 -16.11
N GLY A 386 21.40 -20.32 -16.42
CA GLY A 386 21.25 -19.74 -17.76
C GLY A 386 22.52 -19.65 -18.61
#